data_AF-A0A9P4WMI3-F1
#
_entry.id   AF-A0A9P4WMI3-F1
#
_cell.length_a   1.000
_cell.length_b   1.000
_cell.length_c   1.000
_cell.angle_alpha   90.00
_cell.angle_beta   90.00
_cell.angle_gamma   90.00
#
_symmetry.space_group_name_H-M   'P 1'
#
loop_
_entity.id
_entity.type
_entity.pdbx_description
1 polymer ?
#
loop_
_entity_poly.entity_id
_entity_poly.type
_entity_poly.pdbx_seq_one_letter_code
_entity_poly.pdbx_strand_id
1 'polypeptide(L)'
;MLPTRVQCSNRNLLLCFDAFGTLFQPNVPIPRAYAEAAIRHGVKCDGNDSAKAVGQEFKRAFKESSRSHPNYGRDTGLGAEKWWRNVINNTFKQWLEPGQDAPKPLVDELLRRYSTKEGYDIFPDVLPFFQMLRTRSSTDDAKSWPWKNTVVGIITNSDDRVPGILESFGLKVGPRRVGTPDEREADAALEDDISFVVLSYDVGVEKPQREIFDAAYKSFQETLVSRGDESNAQSWDKMYIGDSLEHDVVGASLAGWKALRLERQKQGQESLKSKGIRITHEHVKTGGGSYDIKIYTIRDLEALGAIDPTNEWPGKRLLKRLAQASDSENEETT
;
A
#
# COMPACT_ATOMS: atom_id res chain seq x y z
N MET A 1 30.71 -15.13 -22.02
CA MET A 1 30.43 -13.86 -21.32
C MET A 1 30.29 -14.19 -19.85
N LEU A 2 31.16 -13.63 -19.00
CA LEU A 2 31.05 -13.77 -17.54
C LEU A 2 29.90 -12.88 -17.04
N PRO A 3 29.07 -13.33 -16.09
CA PRO A 3 28.04 -12.47 -15.50
C PRO A 3 28.72 -11.34 -14.72
N THR A 4 28.41 -10.10 -15.08
CA THR A 4 28.89 -8.89 -14.41
C THR A 4 28.46 -8.95 -12.94
N ARG A 5 29.42 -8.99 -12.02
CA ARG A 5 29.16 -8.94 -10.57
C ARG A 5 28.45 -7.61 -10.27
N VAL A 6 27.27 -7.66 -9.65
CA VAL A 6 26.64 -6.47 -9.06
C VAL A 6 27.48 -6.10 -7.84
N GLN A 7 28.26 -5.03 -7.95
CA GLN A 7 29.07 -4.50 -6.86
C GLN A 7 28.15 -3.68 -5.94
N CYS A 8 28.14 -3.94 -4.63
CA CYS A 8 27.37 -3.14 -3.68
C CYS A 8 27.75 -1.66 -3.82
N SER A 9 26.76 -0.80 -4.03
CA SER A 9 26.94 0.64 -4.17
C SER A 9 27.13 1.32 -2.80
N ASN A 10 27.86 2.43 -2.75
CA ASN A 10 27.95 3.28 -1.55
C ASN A 10 26.67 4.09 -1.26
N ARG A 11 25.59 3.87 -2.03
CA ARG A 11 24.32 4.57 -1.90
C ARG A 11 23.42 3.87 -0.89
N ASN A 12 22.73 4.69 -0.09
CA ASN A 12 21.71 4.23 0.85
C ASN A 12 20.31 4.37 0.23
N LEU A 13 19.36 3.55 0.68
CA LEU A 13 18.00 3.51 0.15
C LEU A 13 16.93 3.67 1.23
N LEU A 14 16.04 4.62 1.05
CA LEU A 14 14.72 4.62 1.67
C LEU A 14 13.78 3.86 0.73
N LEU A 15 13.32 2.69 1.17
CA LEU A 15 12.43 1.81 0.42
C LEU A 15 11.06 1.80 1.09
N CYS A 16 10.05 2.31 0.40
CA CYS A 16 8.69 2.29 0.92
C CYS A 16 7.76 1.46 0.04
N PHE A 17 6.77 0.84 0.68
CA PHE A 17 5.78 -0.01 0.00
C PHE A 17 4.36 0.46 0.27
N ASP A 18 3.47 0.23 -0.70
CA ASP A 18 2.06 0.05 -0.38
C ASP A 18 1.86 -1.27 0.37
N ALA A 19 0.71 -1.42 1.03
CA ALA A 19 0.37 -2.62 1.80
C ALA A 19 -0.55 -3.56 1.00
N PHE A 20 -1.79 -3.14 0.76
CA PHE A 20 -2.81 -3.95 0.09
C PHE A 20 -2.49 -4.09 -1.41
N GLY A 21 -2.65 -5.28 -1.99
CA GLY A 21 -2.31 -5.54 -3.40
C GLY A 21 -0.80 -5.64 -3.68
N THR A 22 0.02 -5.17 -2.73
CA THR A 22 1.48 -5.12 -2.84
C THR A 22 2.15 -6.13 -1.93
N LEU A 23 1.94 -6.08 -0.61
CA LEU A 23 2.51 -7.04 0.36
C LEU A 23 1.54 -8.16 0.71
N PHE A 24 0.25 -7.87 0.81
CA PHE A 24 -0.80 -8.86 1.09
C PHE A 24 -2.06 -8.57 0.28
N GLN A 25 -2.94 -9.57 0.19
CA GLN A 25 -4.23 -9.49 -0.49
C GLN A 25 -5.29 -10.29 0.26
N PRO A 26 -6.61 -10.07 0.02
CA PRO A 26 -7.64 -10.90 0.62
C PRO A 26 -7.45 -12.38 0.24
N ASN A 27 -7.55 -13.27 1.23
CA ASN A 27 -7.40 -14.72 0.99
C ASN A 27 -8.59 -15.34 0.26
N VAL A 28 -9.75 -14.69 0.35
CA VAL A 28 -10.96 -15.01 -0.42
C VAL A 28 -11.62 -13.71 -0.87
N PRO A 29 -12.47 -13.73 -1.91
CA PRO A 29 -13.25 -12.56 -2.27
C PRO A 29 -14.03 -12.01 -1.07
N ILE A 30 -13.87 -10.71 -0.77
CA ILE A 30 -14.52 -10.03 0.37
C ILE A 30 -16.02 -10.34 0.46
N PRO A 31 -16.80 -10.27 -0.64
CA PRO A 31 -18.24 -10.55 -0.57
C PRO A 31 -18.55 -11.99 -0.13
N ARG A 32 -17.71 -12.96 -0.49
CA ARG A 32 -17.85 -14.35 -0.08
C ARG A 32 -17.62 -14.49 1.43
N ALA A 33 -16.54 -13.91 1.96
CA ALA A 33 -16.27 -13.95 3.40
C ALA A 33 -17.41 -13.30 4.21
N TYR A 34 -17.94 -12.17 3.73
CA TYR A 34 -19.09 -11.51 4.37
C TYR A 34 -20.35 -12.38 4.34
N ALA A 35 -20.69 -12.98 3.20
CA ALA A 35 -21.84 -13.87 3.08
C ALA A 35 -21.72 -15.12 3.98
N GLU A 36 -20.54 -15.74 4.01
CA GLU A 36 -20.29 -16.89 4.89
C GLU A 36 -20.37 -16.53 6.37
N ALA A 37 -19.87 -15.36 6.77
CA ALA A 37 -20.01 -14.84 8.13
C ALA A 37 -21.48 -14.56 8.49
N ALA A 38 -22.21 -13.92 7.59
CA ALA A 38 -23.63 -13.62 7.77
C ALA A 38 -24.45 -14.88 8.08
N ILE A 39 -24.23 -15.96 7.32
CA ILE A 39 -24.90 -17.25 7.52
C ILE A 39 -24.59 -17.84 8.91
N ARG A 40 -23.32 -17.79 9.36
CA ARG A 40 -22.93 -18.28 10.69
C ARG A 40 -23.65 -17.54 11.83
N HIS A 41 -23.98 -16.26 11.61
CA HIS A 41 -24.65 -15.41 12.60
C HIS A 41 -26.14 -15.25 12.36
N GLY A 42 -26.75 -16.13 11.55
CA GLY A 42 -28.20 -16.20 11.36
C GLY A 42 -28.79 -15.15 10.42
N VAL A 43 -27.96 -14.38 9.70
CA VAL A 43 -28.43 -13.45 8.66
C VAL A 43 -28.60 -14.21 7.35
N LYS A 44 -29.85 -14.35 6.90
CA LYS A 44 -30.19 -15.07 5.67
C LYS A 44 -30.05 -14.13 4.47
N CYS A 45 -28.89 -14.16 3.83
CA CYS A 45 -28.64 -13.44 2.59
C CYS A 45 -29.31 -14.19 1.42
N ASP A 46 -30.64 -14.07 1.30
CA ASP A 46 -31.45 -14.83 0.35
C ASP A 46 -31.06 -14.56 -1.13
N GLY A 47 -31.03 -15.62 -1.95
CA GLY A 47 -30.77 -15.56 -3.40
C GLY A 47 -29.90 -16.72 -3.92
N ASN A 48 -29.85 -16.90 -5.26
CA ASN A 48 -29.04 -17.95 -5.91
C ASN A 48 -27.51 -17.74 -5.75
N ASP A 49 -27.08 -16.51 -5.42
CA ASP A 49 -25.67 -16.16 -5.19
C ASP A 49 -25.57 -15.07 -4.10
N SER A 50 -25.49 -15.52 -2.84
CA SER A 50 -25.42 -14.64 -1.67
C SER A 50 -24.17 -13.75 -1.67
N ALA A 51 -23.04 -14.25 -2.18
CA ALA A 51 -21.79 -13.48 -2.26
C ALA A 51 -21.94 -12.30 -3.22
N LYS A 52 -22.57 -12.49 -4.38
CA LYS A 52 -22.81 -11.40 -5.33
C LYS A 52 -23.72 -10.32 -4.74
N ALA A 53 -24.81 -10.70 -4.09
CA ALA A 53 -25.76 -9.76 -3.50
C ALA A 53 -25.13 -8.97 -2.35
N VAL A 54 -24.43 -9.65 -1.43
CA VAL A 54 -23.65 -9.00 -0.36
C VAL A 54 -22.58 -8.06 -0.93
N GLY A 55 -21.95 -8.44 -2.03
CA GLY A 55 -20.96 -7.60 -2.69
C GLY A 55 -21.53 -6.31 -3.29
N GLN A 56 -22.78 -6.34 -3.78
CA GLN A 56 -23.46 -5.14 -4.27
C GLN A 56 -23.76 -4.17 -3.13
N GLU A 57 -24.31 -4.68 -2.02
CA GLU A 57 -24.60 -3.84 -0.86
C GLU A 57 -23.35 -3.33 -0.16
N PHE A 58 -22.29 -4.14 -0.07
CA PHE A 58 -21.00 -3.69 0.46
C PHE A 58 -20.48 -2.51 -0.34
N LYS A 59 -20.48 -2.60 -1.68
CA LYS A 59 -20.04 -1.50 -2.55
C LYS A 59 -20.89 -0.24 -2.35
N ARG A 60 -22.21 -0.39 -2.20
CA ARG A 60 -23.13 0.72 -1.94
C ARG A 60 -22.81 1.37 -0.58
N ALA A 61 -22.75 0.58 0.48
CA ALA A 61 -22.47 1.02 1.85
C ALA A 61 -21.09 1.67 1.99
N PHE A 62 -20.07 1.10 1.35
CA PHE A 62 -18.73 1.65 1.30
C PHE A 62 -18.73 3.01 0.60
N LYS A 63 -19.29 3.10 -0.62
CA LYS A 63 -19.34 4.36 -1.39
C LYS A 63 -20.08 5.46 -0.64
N GLU A 64 -21.21 5.12 -0.01
CA GLU A 64 -21.97 6.06 0.81
C GLU A 64 -21.16 6.56 2.01
N SER A 65 -20.49 5.64 2.72
CA SER A 65 -19.66 5.98 3.88
C SER A 65 -18.43 6.81 3.48
N SER A 66 -17.76 6.48 2.37
CA SER A 66 -16.62 7.25 1.85
C SER A 66 -17.03 8.66 1.41
N ARG A 67 -18.24 8.84 0.88
CA ARG A 67 -18.75 10.16 0.50
C ARG A 67 -19.09 11.01 1.71
N SER A 68 -19.77 10.45 2.70
CA SER A 68 -20.24 11.19 3.87
C SER A 68 -19.15 11.38 4.93
N HIS A 69 -18.22 10.45 5.01
CA HIS A 69 -17.15 10.39 6.00
C HIS A 69 -15.87 9.90 5.31
N PRO A 70 -15.20 10.74 4.47
CA PRO A 70 -14.01 10.34 3.72
C PRO A 70 -12.85 9.93 4.64
N ASN A 71 -11.87 9.21 4.07
CA ASN A 71 -10.68 8.73 4.77
C ASN A 71 -11.02 8.09 6.14
N TYR A 72 -11.91 7.09 6.08
CA TYR A 72 -12.40 6.33 7.25
C TYR A 72 -13.02 7.20 8.35
N GLY A 73 -13.56 8.36 7.98
CA GLY A 73 -14.24 9.29 8.89
C GLY A 73 -13.34 10.08 9.81
N ARG A 74 -12.04 10.20 9.49
CA ARG A 74 -11.06 10.97 10.24
C ARG A 74 -11.53 12.40 10.53
N ASP A 75 -11.76 13.18 9.47
CA ASP A 75 -12.03 14.63 9.63
C ASP A 75 -13.45 14.91 10.14
N THR A 76 -14.33 13.90 10.12
CA THR A 76 -15.66 13.95 10.73
C THR A 76 -15.68 13.53 12.20
N GLY A 77 -14.54 13.09 12.75
CA GLY A 77 -14.44 12.58 14.12
C GLY A 77 -15.15 11.23 14.35
N LEU A 78 -15.53 10.52 13.28
CA LEU A 78 -16.26 9.25 13.39
C LEU A 78 -15.36 8.13 13.93
N GLY A 79 -14.09 8.11 13.50
CA GLY A 79 -13.14 7.05 13.81
C GLY A 79 -13.26 5.85 12.85
N ALA A 80 -12.13 5.26 12.47
CA ALA A 80 -12.08 4.15 11.52
C ALA A 80 -12.89 2.92 11.95
N GLU A 81 -12.85 2.54 13.24
CA GLU A 81 -13.61 1.40 13.73
C GLU A 81 -15.13 1.60 13.54
N LYS A 82 -15.65 2.75 13.97
CA LYS A 82 -17.08 3.07 13.83
C LYS A 82 -17.47 3.24 12.36
N TRP A 83 -16.57 3.79 11.54
CA TRP A 83 -16.75 3.86 10.09
C TRP A 83 -16.97 2.47 9.49
N TRP A 84 -16.12 1.50 9.82
CA TRP A 84 -16.27 0.12 9.33
C TRP A 84 -17.48 -0.59 9.92
N ARG A 85 -17.83 -0.37 11.20
CA ARG A 85 -19.09 -0.87 11.78
C ARG A 85 -20.29 -0.38 10.99
N ASN A 86 -20.32 0.90 10.62
CA ASN A 86 -21.39 1.48 9.80
C ASN A 86 -21.44 0.85 8.41
N VAL A 87 -20.30 0.64 7.75
CA VAL A 87 -20.25 -0.06 6.46
C VAL A 87 -20.82 -1.47 6.57
N ILE A 88 -20.44 -2.24 7.60
CA ILE A 88 -20.93 -3.60 7.81
C ILE A 88 -22.44 -3.61 8.08
N ASN A 89 -22.93 -2.76 8.98
CA ASN A 89 -24.36 -2.64 9.26
C ASN A 89 -25.15 -2.27 8.01
N ASN A 90 -24.70 -1.26 7.27
CA ASN A 90 -25.36 -0.82 6.04
C ASN A 90 -25.29 -1.85 4.91
N THR A 91 -24.28 -2.74 4.91
CA THR A 91 -24.17 -3.85 3.97
C THR A 91 -25.30 -4.86 4.19
N PHE A 92 -25.59 -5.22 5.44
CA PHE A 92 -26.58 -6.27 5.72
C PHE A 92 -28.02 -5.76 5.90
N LYS A 93 -28.21 -4.44 5.95
CA LYS A 93 -29.49 -3.77 6.25
C LYS A 93 -30.71 -4.33 5.49
N GLN A 94 -30.56 -4.74 4.24
CA GLN A 94 -31.70 -5.24 3.44
C GLN A 94 -32.20 -6.63 3.84
N TRP A 95 -31.42 -7.41 4.59
CA TRP A 95 -31.78 -8.75 5.09
C TRP A 95 -32.18 -8.75 6.57
N LEU A 96 -32.40 -7.57 7.14
CA LEU A 96 -32.73 -7.36 8.55
C LEU A 96 -34.06 -6.65 8.67
N GLU A 97 -34.72 -6.79 9.82
CA GLU A 97 -35.97 -6.07 10.10
C GLU A 97 -35.73 -4.55 10.13
N PRO A 98 -36.73 -3.71 9.78
CA PRO A 98 -36.59 -2.27 9.84
C PRO A 98 -36.10 -1.76 11.20
N GLY A 99 -34.97 -1.05 11.21
CA GLY A 99 -34.36 -0.51 12.43
C GLY A 99 -33.46 -1.50 13.19
N GLN A 100 -33.30 -2.73 12.70
CA GLN A 100 -32.39 -3.72 13.27
C GLN A 100 -30.97 -3.55 12.69
N ASP A 101 -29.98 -3.53 13.58
CA ASP A 101 -28.57 -3.60 13.20
C ASP A 101 -28.12 -5.04 12.92
N ALA A 102 -27.00 -5.20 12.20
CA ALA A 102 -26.39 -6.50 12.01
C ALA A 102 -26.02 -7.10 13.38
N PRO A 103 -26.14 -8.43 13.56
CA PRO A 103 -25.79 -9.07 14.83
C PRO A 103 -24.39 -8.65 15.29
N LYS A 104 -24.25 -8.17 16.52
CA LYS A 104 -22.94 -7.71 17.06
C LYS A 104 -21.81 -8.74 16.85
N PRO A 105 -22.02 -10.06 17.07
CA PRO A 105 -20.99 -11.07 16.80
C PRO A 105 -20.54 -11.15 15.33
N LEU A 106 -21.43 -10.87 14.37
CA LEU A 106 -21.08 -10.78 12.95
C LEU A 106 -20.14 -9.60 12.66
N VAL A 107 -20.50 -8.43 13.19
CA VAL A 107 -19.70 -7.21 13.02
C VAL A 107 -18.33 -7.39 13.64
N ASP A 108 -18.27 -7.92 14.85
CA ASP A 108 -17.01 -8.16 15.55
C ASP A 108 -16.16 -9.24 14.86
N GLU A 109 -16.77 -10.31 14.34
CA GLU A 109 -16.05 -11.32 13.54
C GLU A 109 -15.38 -10.69 12.31
N LEU A 110 -16.12 -9.90 11.54
CA LEU A 110 -15.61 -9.30 10.31
C LEU A 110 -14.51 -8.27 10.59
N LEU A 111 -14.69 -7.42 11.61
CA LEU A 111 -13.65 -6.48 12.02
C LEU A 111 -12.38 -7.23 12.44
N ARG A 112 -12.50 -8.24 13.30
CA ARG A 112 -11.37 -9.04 13.78
C ARG A 112 -10.67 -9.78 12.63
N ARG A 113 -11.44 -10.39 11.72
CA ARG A 113 -10.91 -11.10 10.54
C ARG A 113 -10.03 -10.17 9.70
N TYR A 114 -10.50 -8.95 9.42
CA TYR A 114 -9.79 -7.99 8.57
C TYR A 114 -8.78 -7.10 9.32
N SER A 115 -8.49 -7.41 10.58
CA SER A 115 -7.38 -6.83 11.36
C SER A 115 -6.16 -7.76 11.47
N THR A 116 -6.22 -8.98 10.92
CA THR A 116 -5.16 -9.98 11.03
C THR A 116 -5.05 -10.80 9.75
N LYS A 117 -4.05 -11.69 9.67
CA LYS A 117 -3.89 -12.67 8.57
C LYS A 117 -5.09 -13.58 8.34
N GLU A 118 -6.09 -13.62 9.23
CA GLU A 118 -7.32 -14.38 8.97
C GLU A 118 -8.07 -13.89 7.73
N GLY A 119 -7.97 -12.59 7.42
CA GLY A 119 -8.60 -11.99 6.24
C GLY A 119 -7.74 -12.01 4.97
N TYR A 120 -6.46 -12.37 5.06
CA TYR A 120 -5.47 -12.09 4.02
C TYR A 120 -4.49 -13.24 3.78
N ASP A 121 -3.92 -13.27 2.59
CA ASP A 121 -2.70 -14.01 2.27
C ASP A 121 -1.57 -13.00 2.02
N ILE A 122 -0.36 -13.32 2.47
CA ILE A 122 0.85 -12.58 2.13
C ILE A 122 1.44 -13.12 0.82
N PHE A 123 1.98 -12.25 -0.04
CA PHE A 123 2.57 -12.73 -1.29
C PHE A 123 3.83 -13.58 -1.02
N PRO A 124 4.06 -14.68 -1.77
CA PRO A 124 5.09 -15.67 -1.42
C PRO A 124 6.53 -15.15 -1.34
N ASP A 125 6.84 -14.07 -2.06
CA ASP A 125 8.14 -13.43 -2.14
C ASP A 125 8.39 -12.40 -1.03
N VAL A 126 7.36 -11.99 -0.30
CA VAL A 126 7.46 -10.91 0.71
C VAL A 126 8.31 -11.34 1.90
N LEU A 127 7.97 -12.45 2.57
CA LEU A 127 8.75 -12.91 3.73
C LEU A 127 10.21 -13.24 3.37
N PRO A 128 10.50 -13.95 2.25
CA PRO A 128 11.88 -14.13 1.79
C PRO A 128 12.62 -12.83 1.53
N PHE A 129 11.95 -11.82 0.97
CA PHE A 129 12.54 -10.51 0.70
C PHE A 129 12.94 -9.78 2.00
N PHE A 130 12.04 -9.69 2.97
CA PHE A 130 12.36 -9.08 4.27
C PHE A 130 13.43 -9.87 5.03
N GLN A 131 13.40 -11.21 4.96
CA GLN A 131 14.47 -12.04 5.51
C GLN A 131 15.84 -11.74 4.88
N MET A 132 15.91 -11.59 3.55
CA MET A 132 17.13 -11.21 2.84
C MET A 132 17.65 -9.83 3.29
N LEU A 133 16.76 -8.85 3.50
CA LEU A 133 17.18 -7.53 3.99
C LEU A 133 17.78 -7.62 5.40
N ARG A 134 17.22 -8.44 6.29
CA ARG A 134 17.73 -8.64 7.66
C ARG A 134 19.11 -9.30 7.69
N THR A 135 19.30 -10.40 6.95
CA THR A 135 20.52 -11.22 7.06
C THR A 135 21.78 -10.53 6.54
N ARG A 136 21.62 -9.49 5.72
CA ARG A 136 22.75 -8.66 5.23
C ARG A 136 23.41 -7.80 6.29
N SER A 137 22.71 -7.49 7.38
CA SER A 137 23.31 -6.77 8.50
C SER A 137 24.36 -7.61 9.25
N SER A 138 24.55 -8.89 8.90
CA SER A 138 25.34 -9.84 9.70
C SER A 138 26.42 -10.64 8.94
N THR A 139 26.47 -10.68 7.60
CA THR A 139 27.50 -11.46 6.86
C THR A 139 27.98 -10.82 5.54
N ASP A 140 29.26 -11.02 5.23
CA ASP A 140 30.00 -10.53 4.04
C ASP A 140 29.58 -11.16 2.69
N ASP A 141 28.50 -11.93 2.61
CA ASP A 141 28.02 -12.55 1.36
C ASP A 141 27.20 -11.55 0.52
N ALA A 142 27.91 -10.58 -0.02
CA ALA A 142 27.44 -9.41 -0.77
C ALA A 142 26.74 -9.67 -2.13
N LYS A 143 25.92 -10.73 -2.31
CA LYS A 143 25.49 -11.14 -3.66
C LYS A 143 24.06 -10.81 -4.15
N SER A 144 23.09 -10.43 -3.31
CA SER A 144 21.70 -10.23 -3.79
C SER A 144 21.10 -8.83 -3.74
N TRP A 145 21.59 -7.92 -2.90
CA TRP A 145 21.04 -6.56 -2.71
C TRP A 145 22.09 -5.49 -3.06
N PRO A 146 21.74 -4.46 -3.84
CA PRO A 146 22.75 -3.59 -4.41
C PRO A 146 23.06 -2.34 -3.56
N TRP A 147 22.32 -2.13 -2.46
CA TRP A 147 22.41 -0.93 -1.60
C TRP A 147 23.27 -1.16 -0.35
N LYS A 148 23.96 -0.10 0.12
CA LYS A 148 24.76 -0.12 1.35
C LYS A 148 23.88 -0.29 2.58
N ASN A 149 23.01 0.68 2.83
CA ASN A 149 22.01 0.65 3.89
C ASN A 149 20.60 0.73 3.30
N THR A 150 19.62 0.15 3.97
CA THR A 150 18.21 0.25 3.58
C THR A 150 17.35 0.49 4.81
N VAL A 151 16.51 1.53 4.74
CA VAL A 151 15.43 1.77 5.70
C VAL A 151 14.13 1.48 4.99
N VAL A 152 13.29 0.66 5.62
CA VAL A 152 12.00 0.25 5.04
C VAL A 152 10.86 0.97 5.74
N GLY A 153 9.90 1.48 4.98
CA GLY A 153 8.66 2.06 5.52
C GLY A 153 7.42 1.60 4.74
N ILE A 154 6.25 1.80 5.33
CA ILE A 154 4.96 1.59 4.65
C ILE A 154 4.28 2.95 4.43
N ILE A 155 3.73 3.18 3.24
CA ILE A 155 2.90 4.36 2.93
C ILE A 155 1.62 3.85 2.26
N THR A 156 0.48 3.91 2.93
CA THR A 156 -0.75 3.27 2.42
C THR A 156 -2.01 4.07 2.70
N ASN A 157 -2.96 4.03 1.76
CA ASN A 157 -4.30 4.59 1.94
C ASN A 157 -5.11 3.60 2.76
N SER A 158 -5.02 3.70 4.08
CA SER A 158 -5.62 2.77 5.01
C SER A 158 -5.81 3.40 6.39
N ASP A 159 -6.53 2.67 7.23
CA ASP A 159 -6.65 2.89 8.67
C ASP A 159 -5.61 2.11 9.49
N ASP A 160 -5.75 2.19 10.81
CA ASP A 160 -4.83 1.76 11.86
C ASP A 160 -4.56 0.25 11.96
N ARG A 161 -5.24 -0.58 11.16
CA ARG A 161 -5.11 -2.04 11.24
C ARG A 161 -3.89 -2.60 10.52
N VAL A 162 -3.28 -1.84 9.60
CA VAL A 162 -2.19 -2.34 8.74
C VAL A 162 -0.98 -2.89 9.52
N PRO A 163 -0.46 -2.22 10.57
CA PRO A 163 0.62 -2.77 11.39
C PRO A 163 0.27 -4.16 11.95
N GLY A 164 -0.91 -4.30 12.58
CA GLY A 164 -1.36 -5.56 13.16
C GLY A 164 -1.54 -6.68 12.14
N ILE A 165 -1.95 -6.35 10.91
CA ILE A 165 -2.02 -7.31 9.80
C ILE A 165 -0.61 -7.82 9.47
N LEU A 166 0.35 -6.92 9.27
CA LEU A 166 1.73 -7.28 8.93
C LEU A 166 2.42 -8.08 10.05
N GLU A 167 2.24 -7.68 11.31
CA GLU A 167 2.72 -8.39 12.49
C GLU A 167 2.15 -9.81 12.59
N SER A 168 0.86 -9.99 12.25
CA SER A 168 0.22 -11.31 12.30
C SER A 168 0.80 -12.31 11.28
N PHE A 169 1.46 -11.82 10.22
CA PHE A 169 2.25 -12.62 9.28
C PHE A 169 3.69 -12.87 9.73
N GLY A 170 4.13 -12.28 10.84
CA GLY A 170 5.47 -12.46 11.42
C GLY A 170 6.50 -11.41 11.01
N LEU A 171 6.08 -10.29 10.41
CA LEU A 171 6.96 -9.14 10.19
C LEU A 171 7.10 -8.33 11.48
N LYS A 172 8.31 -7.85 11.76
CA LYS A 172 8.59 -6.93 12.87
C LYS A 172 8.32 -5.50 12.41
N VAL A 173 7.24 -4.88 12.92
CA VAL A 173 6.86 -3.51 12.58
C VAL A 173 7.30 -2.58 13.71
N GLY A 174 8.17 -1.63 13.37
CA GLY A 174 8.63 -0.60 14.28
C GLY A 174 7.47 0.32 14.73
N PRO A 175 7.58 0.90 15.93
CA PRO A 175 6.46 1.60 16.55
C PRO A 175 6.14 2.97 15.93
N ARG A 176 7.03 3.51 15.07
CA ARG A 176 6.90 4.87 14.54
C ARG A 176 5.71 4.99 13.61
N ARG A 177 4.78 5.86 13.98
CA ARG A 177 3.56 6.20 13.24
C ARG A 177 3.28 7.70 13.32
N VAL A 178 2.77 8.27 12.24
CA VAL A 178 2.46 9.70 12.19
C VAL A 178 1.31 10.02 13.14
N GLY A 179 1.40 11.11 13.90
CA GLY A 179 0.27 11.68 14.66
C GLY A 179 -0.21 10.86 15.87
N THR A 180 0.43 9.74 16.21
CA THR A 180 0.16 9.03 17.46
C THR A 180 0.97 9.68 18.59
N PRO A 181 0.34 10.07 19.71
CA PRO A 181 1.05 10.55 20.91
C PRO A 181 2.02 9.53 21.48
N ASP A 182 1.81 8.25 21.14
CA ASP A 182 2.79 7.20 21.34
C ASP A 182 3.91 7.34 20.30
N GLU A 183 4.82 8.28 20.57
CA GLU A 183 6.21 7.89 20.70
C GLU A 183 6.22 6.72 21.70
N ARG A 184 5.93 5.48 21.25
CA ARG A 184 6.39 4.35 22.07
C ARG A 184 7.88 4.59 22.16
N GLU A 185 8.38 4.85 23.36
CA GLU A 185 9.81 4.93 23.72
C GLU A 185 10.58 3.64 23.37
N ALA A 186 10.00 2.73 22.57
CA ALA A 186 10.74 1.73 21.86
C ALA A 186 11.49 2.44 20.72
N ASP A 187 12.77 2.71 20.94
CA ASP A 187 13.71 3.06 19.89
C ASP A 187 13.46 2.13 18.68
N ALA A 188 13.26 2.71 17.49
CA ALA A 188 13.11 1.95 16.26
C ALA A 188 14.31 1.00 16.16
N ALA A 189 14.09 -0.28 16.40
CA ALA A 189 15.17 -1.22 16.56
C ALA A 189 15.87 -1.38 15.21
N LEU A 190 17.19 -1.60 15.25
CA LEU A 190 17.92 -2.02 14.05
C LEU A 190 17.39 -3.34 13.48
N GLU A 191 16.63 -4.10 14.27
CA GLU A 191 16.06 -5.40 13.90
C GLU A 191 14.67 -5.34 13.26
N ASP A 192 14.03 -4.16 13.18
CA ASP A 192 12.69 -4.04 12.59
C ASP A 192 12.73 -4.31 11.08
N ASP A 193 11.82 -5.16 10.60
CA ASP A 193 11.63 -5.39 9.16
C ASP A 193 11.12 -4.11 8.48
N ILE A 194 10.24 -3.38 9.18
CA ILE A 194 9.59 -2.16 8.74
C ILE A 194 9.82 -1.11 9.82
N SER A 195 10.56 -0.05 9.52
CA SER A 195 11.01 0.92 10.52
C SER A 195 9.96 1.97 10.89
N PHE A 196 8.96 2.20 10.03
CA PHE A 196 7.84 3.12 10.29
C PHE A 196 6.65 2.84 9.36
N VAL A 197 5.47 3.29 9.77
CA VAL A 197 4.23 3.19 8.99
C VAL A 197 3.56 4.56 8.87
N VAL A 198 3.18 4.93 7.66
CA VAL A 198 2.42 6.15 7.33
C VAL A 198 1.09 5.75 6.70
N LEU A 199 0.00 6.11 7.37
CA LEU A 199 -1.36 5.81 6.95
C LEU A 199 -2.06 7.10 6.50
N SER A 200 -2.87 7.03 5.46
CA SER A 200 -3.70 8.17 5.05
C SER A 200 -4.59 8.66 6.20
N TYR A 201 -5.09 7.74 7.04
CA TYR A 201 -5.88 8.09 8.20
C TYR A 201 -5.11 8.95 9.21
N ASP A 202 -3.82 8.72 9.41
CA ASP A 202 -3.02 9.49 10.35
C ASP A 202 -2.69 10.87 9.80
N VAL A 203 -2.22 10.89 8.55
CA VAL A 203 -1.77 12.12 7.89
C VAL A 203 -2.95 13.03 7.55
N GLY A 204 -4.10 12.45 7.21
CA GLY A 204 -5.29 13.18 6.75
C GLY A 204 -5.46 13.30 5.26
N VAL A 205 -4.47 12.82 4.52
CA VAL A 205 -4.42 12.92 3.08
C VAL A 205 -4.13 11.55 2.49
N GLU A 206 -4.75 11.26 1.37
CA GLU A 206 -4.57 10.01 0.62
C GLU A 206 -3.56 10.21 -0.50
N LYS A 207 -2.78 9.18 -0.81
CA LYS A 207 -2.10 9.06 -2.11
C LYS A 207 -3.12 9.31 -3.22
N PRO A 208 -2.84 10.10 -4.27
CA PRO A 208 -1.50 10.54 -4.70
C PRO A 208 -1.04 11.91 -4.16
N GLN A 209 -1.67 12.44 -3.10
CA GLN A 209 -1.27 13.74 -2.54
C GLN A 209 0.17 13.69 -2.01
N ARG A 210 0.94 14.77 -2.22
CA ARG A 210 2.37 14.80 -1.91
C ARG A 210 2.64 14.72 -0.40
N GLU A 211 1.73 15.28 0.38
CA GLU A 211 1.79 15.46 1.81
C GLU A 211 1.99 14.14 2.57
N ILE A 212 1.45 13.02 2.06
CA ILE A 212 1.67 11.69 2.66
C ILE A 212 3.11 11.19 2.46
N PHE A 213 3.75 11.54 1.34
CA PHE A 213 5.16 11.21 1.06
C PHE A 213 6.11 12.13 1.84
N ASP A 214 5.74 13.40 2.02
CA ASP A 214 6.49 14.33 2.86
C ASP A 214 6.43 13.88 4.34
N ALA A 215 5.28 13.40 4.81
CA ALA A 215 5.14 12.77 6.13
C ALA A 215 6.04 11.53 6.28
N ALA A 216 6.09 10.66 5.27
CA ALA A 216 6.98 9.50 5.26
C ALA A 216 8.46 9.90 5.26
N TYR A 217 8.84 10.96 4.53
CA TYR A 217 10.21 11.46 4.56
C TYR A 217 10.58 12.00 5.95
N LYS A 218 9.66 12.69 6.64
CA LYS A 218 9.85 13.12 8.02
C LYS A 218 10.04 11.93 8.97
N SER A 219 9.18 10.92 8.90
CA SER A 219 9.32 9.69 9.70
C SER A 219 10.66 8.98 9.45
N PHE A 220 11.13 8.98 8.20
CA PHE A 220 12.46 8.47 7.87
C PHE A 220 13.59 9.27 8.53
N GLN A 221 13.54 10.62 8.49
CA GLN A 221 14.54 11.46 9.15
C GLN A 221 14.60 11.19 10.65
N GLU A 222 13.44 11.09 11.30
CA GLU A 222 13.36 10.74 12.72
C GLU A 222 13.91 9.33 13.00
N THR A 223 13.65 8.36 12.11
CA THR A 223 14.23 7.01 12.22
C THR A 223 15.76 7.02 12.12
N LEU A 224 16.35 7.84 11.26
CA LEU A 224 17.81 7.99 11.20
C LEU A 224 18.36 8.54 12.53
N VAL A 225 17.73 9.57 13.07
CA VAL A 225 18.12 10.18 14.36
C VAL A 225 18.04 9.16 15.50
N SER A 226 16.94 8.42 15.63
CA SER A 226 16.78 7.38 16.68
C SER A 226 17.81 6.25 16.55
N ARG A 227 18.31 5.97 15.35
CA ARG A 227 19.35 4.96 15.12
C ARG A 227 20.77 5.49 15.30
N GLY A 228 20.94 6.78 15.59
CA GLY A 228 22.25 7.43 15.62
C GLY A 228 22.93 7.47 14.24
N ASP A 229 22.17 7.41 13.16
CA ASP A 229 22.71 7.46 11.80
C ASP A 229 22.93 8.93 11.39
N GLU A 230 24.21 9.34 11.35
CA GLU A 230 24.64 10.69 11.00
C GLU A 230 24.62 10.98 9.49
N SER A 231 24.16 10.05 8.66
CA SER A 231 24.11 10.26 7.22
C SER A 231 23.12 11.35 6.82
N ASN A 232 23.47 12.13 5.80
CA ASN A 232 22.56 13.14 5.26
C ASN A 232 21.35 12.46 4.60
N ALA A 233 20.17 12.57 5.20
CA ALA A 233 18.91 12.01 4.69
C ALA A 233 18.59 12.41 3.24
N GLN A 234 19.09 13.55 2.74
CA GLN A 234 18.88 13.98 1.36
C GLN A 234 19.74 13.20 0.35
N SER A 235 20.83 12.58 0.81
CA SER A 235 21.72 11.78 -0.03
C SER A 235 21.15 10.38 -0.33
N TRP A 236 20.14 9.94 0.41
CA TRP A 236 19.51 8.64 0.24
C TRP A 236 18.63 8.64 -1.01
N ASP A 237 18.70 7.54 -1.77
CA ASP A 237 17.70 7.29 -2.80
C ASP A 237 16.36 6.99 -2.15
N LYS A 238 15.29 7.48 -2.77
CA LYS A 238 13.92 7.28 -2.30
C LYS A 238 13.19 6.47 -3.34
N MET A 239 12.70 5.29 -2.96
CA MET A 239 11.98 4.39 -3.83
C MET A 239 10.66 3.99 -3.20
N TYR A 240 9.62 3.98 -4.00
CA TYR A 240 8.29 3.56 -3.61
C TYR A 240 7.76 2.48 -4.55
N ILE A 241 7.13 1.45 -3.98
CA ILE A 241 6.65 0.27 -4.71
C ILE A 241 5.19 0.04 -4.35
N GLY A 242 4.33 0.01 -5.36
CA GLY A 242 2.91 -0.30 -5.19
C GLY A 242 2.27 -0.79 -6.49
N ASP A 243 1.04 -1.29 -6.42
CA ASP A 243 0.33 -1.84 -7.56
C ASP A 243 -0.50 -0.79 -8.32
N SER A 244 -0.85 0.34 -7.68
CA SER A 244 -1.69 1.38 -8.26
C SER A 244 -0.91 2.38 -9.12
N LEU A 245 -1.29 2.51 -10.40
CA LEU A 245 -0.72 3.53 -11.28
C LEU A 245 -0.98 4.96 -10.77
N GLU A 246 -2.21 5.24 -10.36
CA GLU A 246 -2.61 6.56 -9.89
C GLU A 246 -2.05 6.86 -8.50
N HIS A 247 -2.34 6.01 -7.51
CA HIS A 247 -1.97 6.32 -6.12
C HIS A 247 -0.47 6.15 -5.89
N ASP A 248 0.12 5.08 -6.42
CA ASP A 248 1.49 4.71 -6.09
C ASP A 248 2.50 5.32 -7.05
N VAL A 249 2.33 5.07 -8.35
CA VAL A 249 3.33 5.49 -9.33
C VAL A 249 3.30 7.00 -9.54
N VAL A 250 2.13 7.58 -9.83
CA VAL A 250 2.00 9.03 -10.00
C VAL A 250 2.27 9.74 -8.68
N GLY A 251 1.70 9.28 -7.57
CA GLY A 251 1.91 9.88 -6.25
C GLY A 251 3.39 10.01 -5.87
N ALA A 252 4.13 8.90 -5.88
CA ALA A 252 5.56 8.93 -5.55
C ALA A 252 6.37 9.76 -6.55
N SER A 253 6.04 9.68 -7.85
CA SER A 253 6.77 10.44 -8.88
C SER A 253 6.57 11.96 -8.72
N LEU A 254 5.35 12.41 -8.39
CA LEU A 254 5.07 13.83 -8.11
C LEU A 254 5.75 14.31 -6.81
N ALA A 255 5.94 13.42 -5.84
CA ALA A 255 6.72 13.69 -4.63
C ALA A 255 8.25 13.66 -4.87
N GLY A 256 8.69 13.35 -6.09
CA GLY A 256 10.12 13.28 -6.46
C GLY A 256 10.83 12.00 -6.02
N TRP A 257 10.08 10.93 -5.75
CA TRP A 257 10.59 9.59 -5.43
C TRP A 257 10.66 8.73 -6.70
N LYS A 258 11.56 7.75 -6.72
CA LYS A 258 11.56 6.71 -7.75
C LYS A 258 10.35 5.81 -7.51
N ALA A 259 9.52 5.58 -8.51
CA ALA A 259 8.37 4.69 -8.39
C ALA A 259 8.52 3.45 -9.26
N LEU A 260 8.21 2.28 -8.71
CA LEU A 260 8.07 1.02 -9.44
C LEU A 260 6.65 0.50 -9.27
N ARG A 261 6.06 0.04 -10.37
CA ARG A 261 4.78 -0.68 -10.34
C ARG A 261 5.04 -2.14 -10.02
N LEU A 262 4.35 -2.68 -9.03
CA LEU A 262 4.32 -4.11 -8.74
C LEU A 262 3.07 -4.72 -9.34
N GLU A 263 3.24 -5.46 -10.44
CA GLU A 263 2.15 -6.16 -11.10
C GLU A 263 2.12 -7.62 -10.62
N ARG A 264 1.38 -7.87 -9.53
CA ARG A 264 1.17 -9.21 -9.00
C ARG A 264 0.43 -10.08 -10.00
N GLN A 265 0.87 -11.34 -10.14
CA GLN A 265 0.17 -12.31 -10.98
C GLN A 265 -1.20 -12.65 -10.36
N LYS A 266 -2.26 -12.51 -11.16
CA LYS A 266 -3.60 -12.90 -10.73
C LYS A 266 -3.70 -14.43 -10.67
N GLN A 267 -4.35 -14.96 -9.63
CA GLN A 267 -4.66 -16.39 -9.55
C GLN A 267 -5.38 -16.86 -10.83
N GLY A 268 -4.86 -17.91 -11.46
CA GLY A 268 -5.44 -18.52 -12.66
C GLY A 268 -4.94 -18.00 -14.01
N GLN A 269 -3.99 -17.05 -14.06
CA GLN A 269 -3.32 -16.66 -15.31
C GLN A 269 -2.02 -17.44 -15.51
N GLU A 270 -1.72 -17.87 -16.75
CA GLU A 270 -0.44 -18.51 -17.08
C GLU A 270 0.75 -17.59 -16.78
N SER A 271 1.81 -18.18 -16.21
CA SER A 271 3.06 -17.49 -15.93
C SER A 271 3.73 -17.07 -17.24
N LEU A 272 3.62 -15.79 -17.60
CA LEU A 272 4.50 -15.20 -18.60
C LEU A 272 5.93 -15.22 -18.02
N LYS A 273 6.84 -15.95 -18.67
CA LYS A 273 8.20 -16.32 -18.23
C LYS A 273 9.20 -15.17 -17.96
N SER A 274 8.78 -13.91 -17.89
CA SER A 274 9.70 -12.79 -17.68
C SER A 274 9.89 -12.52 -16.19
N LYS A 275 10.91 -13.13 -15.58
CA LYS A 275 11.50 -12.63 -14.33
C LYS A 275 12.25 -11.32 -14.63
N GLY A 276 12.19 -10.36 -13.70
CA GLY A 276 12.96 -9.11 -13.77
C GLY A 276 12.15 -7.85 -14.07
N ILE A 277 12.88 -6.76 -14.33
CA ILE A 277 12.33 -5.41 -14.49
C ILE A 277 11.93 -5.18 -15.95
N ARG A 278 10.68 -4.78 -16.16
CA ARG A 278 10.15 -4.39 -17.48
C ARG A 278 9.90 -2.89 -17.51
N ILE A 279 9.99 -2.31 -18.70
CA ILE A 279 9.61 -0.92 -18.93
C ILE A 279 8.30 -0.92 -19.70
N THR A 280 7.28 -0.26 -19.17
CA THR A 280 5.99 -0.02 -19.83
C THR A 280 5.77 1.47 -20.03
N HIS A 281 4.91 1.84 -20.98
CA HIS A 281 4.43 3.21 -21.15
C HIS A 281 2.93 3.20 -20.87
N GLU A 282 2.49 4.02 -19.93
CA GLU A 282 1.11 4.05 -19.47
C GLU A 282 0.58 5.49 -19.55
N HIS A 283 -0.69 5.61 -19.93
CA HIS A 283 -1.43 6.86 -19.84
C HIS A 283 -2.34 6.81 -18.62
N VAL A 284 -2.07 7.68 -17.64
CA VAL A 284 -2.75 7.66 -16.34
C VAL A 284 -3.54 8.94 -16.18
N LYS A 285 -4.85 8.81 -15.99
CA LYS A 285 -5.74 9.92 -15.61
C LYS A 285 -5.90 9.90 -14.09
N THR A 286 -5.77 11.06 -13.49
CA THR A 286 -5.95 11.28 -12.06
C THR A 286 -6.85 12.50 -11.85
N GLY A 287 -7.31 12.72 -10.62
CA GLY A 287 -8.00 13.98 -10.26
C GLY A 287 -7.18 15.25 -10.57
N GLY A 288 -5.84 15.16 -10.60
CA GLY A 288 -4.93 16.29 -10.88
C GLY A 288 -4.54 16.49 -12.35
N GLY A 289 -4.97 15.61 -13.26
CA GLY A 289 -4.66 15.68 -14.69
C GLY A 289 -4.30 14.34 -15.32
N SER A 290 -3.90 14.38 -16.59
CA SER A 290 -3.47 13.22 -17.38
C SER A 290 -1.95 13.22 -17.57
N TYR A 291 -1.34 12.05 -17.45
CA TYR A 291 0.10 11.87 -17.50
C TYR A 291 0.48 10.72 -18.43
N ASP A 292 1.45 10.96 -19.30
CA ASP A 292 2.16 9.88 -20.00
C ASP A 292 3.41 9.53 -19.20
N ILE A 293 3.52 8.27 -18.81
CA ILE A 293 4.53 7.80 -17.86
C ILE A 293 5.21 6.57 -18.41
N LYS A 294 6.54 6.61 -18.46
CA LYS A 294 7.35 5.40 -18.65
C LYS A 294 7.64 4.79 -17.28
N ILE A 295 7.19 3.58 -17.04
CA ILE A 295 7.14 2.96 -15.71
C ILE A 295 7.98 1.70 -15.69
N TYR A 296 8.73 1.54 -14.61
CA TYR A 296 9.41 0.30 -14.30
C TYR A 296 8.45 -0.63 -13.57
N THR A 297 8.15 -1.76 -14.19
CA THR A 297 7.21 -2.75 -13.67
C THR A 297 7.96 -4.02 -13.29
N ILE A 298 7.73 -4.48 -12.07
CA ILE A 298 8.22 -5.74 -11.51
C ILE A 298 7.03 -6.64 -11.16
N ARG A 299 7.25 -7.94 -10.96
CA ARG A 299 6.20 -8.91 -10.60
C ARG A 299 6.34 -9.48 -9.20
N ASP A 300 7.56 -9.41 -8.69
CA ASP A 300 7.97 -9.85 -7.36
C ASP A 300 9.05 -8.90 -6.84
N LEU A 301 9.30 -8.97 -5.55
CA LEU A 301 10.31 -8.18 -4.84
C LEU A 301 11.72 -8.71 -5.09
N GLU A 302 11.88 -9.96 -5.56
CA GLU A 302 13.19 -10.53 -5.94
C GLU A 302 13.84 -9.69 -7.05
N ALA A 303 13.04 -9.19 -7.99
CA ALA A 303 13.50 -8.31 -9.08
C ALA A 303 14.22 -7.04 -8.61
N LEU A 304 13.99 -6.59 -7.37
CA LEU A 304 14.66 -5.42 -6.81
C LEU A 304 16.16 -5.64 -6.57
N GLY A 305 16.59 -6.89 -6.38
CA GLY A 305 18.01 -7.23 -6.25
C GLY A 305 18.81 -6.98 -7.54
N ALA A 306 18.14 -6.95 -8.69
CA ALA A 306 18.76 -6.69 -9.99
C ALA A 306 18.89 -5.19 -10.33
N ILE A 307 18.45 -4.29 -9.43
CA ILE A 307 18.53 -2.84 -9.64
C ILE A 307 20.00 -2.40 -9.54
N ASP A 308 20.48 -1.63 -10.52
CA ASP A 308 21.76 -0.95 -10.42
C ASP A 308 21.56 0.44 -9.79
N PRO A 309 22.10 0.72 -8.58
CA PRO A 309 21.97 2.01 -7.91
C PRO A 309 22.77 3.13 -8.58
N THR A 310 23.75 2.79 -9.42
CA THR A 310 24.66 3.75 -10.06
C THR A 310 24.12 4.27 -11.39
N ASN A 311 23.22 3.52 -12.04
CA ASN A 311 22.56 3.98 -13.24
C ASN A 311 21.56 5.11 -12.91
N GLU A 312 21.55 6.14 -13.77
CA GLU A 312 20.50 7.16 -13.72
C GLU A 312 19.16 6.47 -13.97
N TRP A 313 18.41 6.24 -12.89
CA TRP A 313 17.03 5.81 -12.99
C TRP A 313 16.25 6.93 -13.67
N PRO A 314 15.47 6.67 -14.74
CA PRO A 314 14.69 7.71 -15.41
C PRO A 314 13.66 8.42 -14.50
N GLY A 315 13.48 7.97 -13.26
CA GLY A 315 12.62 8.51 -12.19
C GLY A 315 12.61 10.03 -11.98
N LYS A 316 13.66 10.75 -12.38
CA LYS A 316 13.68 12.22 -12.23
C LYS A 316 12.88 12.99 -13.31
N ARG A 317 12.55 12.38 -14.45
CA ARG A 317 11.87 13.05 -15.59
C ARG A 317 10.84 12.14 -16.30
N LEU A 318 10.03 11.41 -15.54
CA LEU A 318 9.10 10.42 -16.10
C LEU A 318 7.65 10.88 -16.24
N LEU A 319 7.30 12.03 -15.67
CA LEU A 319 5.96 12.58 -15.78
C LEU A 319 5.94 13.70 -16.81
N LYS A 320 5.36 13.45 -17.98
CA LYS A 320 4.93 14.53 -18.88
C LYS A 320 3.46 14.78 -18.61
N ARG A 321 3.15 15.89 -17.92
CA ARG A 321 1.77 16.36 -17.79
C ARG A 321 1.29 16.77 -19.18
N LEU A 322 0.18 16.17 -19.62
CA LEU A 322 -0.44 16.57 -20.88
C LEU A 322 -1.20 17.87 -20.66
N ALA A 323 -1.08 18.80 -21.61
CA ALA A 323 -1.92 19.98 -21.62
C ALA A 323 -3.39 19.53 -21.68
N GLN A 324 -4.25 20.16 -20.88
CA GLN A 324 -5.69 20.00 -21.06
C GLN A 324 -6.00 20.47 -22.49
N ALA A 325 -6.72 19.66 -23.27
CA ALA A 325 -7.32 20.15 -24.50
C ALA A 325 -8.21 21.32 -24.08
N SER A 326 -7.82 22.54 -24.45
CA SER A 326 -8.68 23.70 -24.34
C SER A 326 -9.97 23.39 -25.08
N ASP A 327 -11.11 23.66 -24.46
CA ASP A 327 -12.39 23.79 -25.15
C ASP A 327 -12.22 24.87 -26.23
N SER A 328 -11.80 24.44 -27.43
CA SER A 328 -11.80 25.23 -28.66
C SER A 328 -12.92 24.70 -29.55
N GLU A 329 -14.14 24.74 -29.04
CA GLU A 329 -15.38 24.64 -29.82
C GLU A 329 -16.37 25.64 -29.21
N ASN A 330 -16.22 26.92 -29.55
CA ASN A 330 -17.31 27.90 -29.65
C ASN A 330 -16.74 29.27 -30.03
N GLU A 331 -16.24 29.38 -31.26
CA GLU A 331 -16.19 30.66 -31.98
C GLU A 331 -16.04 30.35 -33.47
N GLU A 332 -17.17 30.04 -34.13
CA GLU A 332 -17.44 30.34 -35.54
C GLU A 332 -18.82 29.79 -35.93
N THR A 333 -19.85 30.61 -35.79
CA THR A 333 -20.90 30.83 -36.80
C THR A 333 -21.90 31.86 -36.27
N THR A 334 -21.62 33.13 -36.62
CA THR A 334 -22.64 34.15 -36.92
C THR A 334 -23.51 33.73 -38.10
#